data_AF-A0A0P1I604-F1
#
_entry.id   AF-A0A0P1I604-F1
#
_cell.length_a   1.000
_cell.length_b   1.000
_cell.length_c   1.000
_cell.angle_alpha   90.00
_cell.angle_beta   90.00
_cell.angle_gamma   90.00
#
_symmetry.space_group_name_H-M   'P 1'
#
loop_
_entity.id
_entity.type
_entity.pdbx_description
1 polymer ?
#
loop_
_entity_poly.entity_id
_entity_poly.type
_entity_poly.pdbx_seq_one_letter_code
_entity_poly.pdbx_strand_id
1 'polypeptide(L)'
;MVQLNLQHFARAAPIPAQARKPLGACLVDQGLITRSQLDEALFLQSWQRAPLGEILVAEGWVNRQDILGALSEQTGLQIADLNTSPLSPKICQIQPVDFWLAHNVIPWQRLGPILLVATARPDLFPAVRKSLEGTGYTVMPVLAAADQIDATIARIFASPLAKAAEARVDLEQSCRSWIPRSRTGPALALIGLAGLFAAFPTIGLAVLVAAAVISLILFMCLRLAGLLAFVWQSLKHRPDFRPPDPPHASPFVSIMVPLYREREIADALICRLRRLTYPKALLDVILVLEETDEVTRATLAQVDLPSWIRTVEVPELNGLTTKPRAMNYALDFCRGDILGVWDAEDAPQPDQIERVVRHFAQADEDVVCLQGVLDYYNPRTNWRSRCFTIEYNSWFRVILQGIARLGLVVPLGGTTFFFRRDKLLELGGWDAHNVTEDADLGVRLSRAGYRTEMVDTTTFEEANFRAWPWVRQRSRWLKGFMVTYLVHMRAPLRLLRDLGAFRFLGFQAFFLGTIGQFLLAPVLWMFWLTSFGLTSPLDPILSDTVLLVLIGLFLCAEITNAAISALAVSARERRFLLPWVLTMPLYFPMGILAAYKALWELVLNPFFWDKTQHGQASEEGLPPA
;
A
#
# COMPACT_ATOMS: atom_id res chain seq x y z
N MET A 1 -62.71 -47.56 -10.95
CA MET A 1 -61.44 -47.52 -10.17
C MET A 1 -60.46 -48.44 -10.87
N VAL A 2 -59.59 -47.89 -11.70
CA VAL A 2 -58.54 -48.63 -12.42
C VAL A 2 -57.24 -48.40 -11.67
N GLN A 3 -56.72 -49.45 -11.02
CA GLN A 3 -55.39 -49.45 -10.39
C GLN A 3 -54.32 -49.41 -11.48
N LEU A 4 -53.52 -48.34 -11.50
CA LEU A 4 -52.31 -48.25 -12.32
C LEU A 4 -51.17 -49.00 -11.62
N ASN A 5 -50.71 -50.08 -12.26
CA ASN A 5 -49.54 -50.87 -11.89
C ASN A 5 -48.26 -50.01 -11.93
N LEU A 6 -47.78 -49.60 -10.76
CA LEU A 6 -46.47 -48.96 -10.56
C LEU A 6 -45.39 -50.02 -10.27
N GLN A 7 -45.19 -50.95 -11.19
CA GLN A 7 -44.07 -51.90 -11.12
C GLN A 7 -43.47 -52.07 -12.50
N HIS A 8 -42.64 -51.12 -12.94
CA HIS A 8 -41.51 -51.27 -13.88
C HIS A 8 -40.89 -49.89 -14.18
N PHE A 9 -40.33 -49.22 -13.16
CA PHE A 9 -39.24 -48.27 -13.42
C PHE A 9 -37.94 -49.05 -13.31
N ALA A 10 -37.58 -49.74 -14.39
CA ALA A 10 -36.21 -50.21 -14.57
C ALA A 10 -35.28 -49.02 -14.37
N ARG A 11 -34.25 -49.18 -13.52
CA ARG A 11 -33.18 -48.21 -13.34
C ARG A 11 -32.64 -47.82 -14.71
N ALA A 12 -33.01 -46.64 -15.20
CA ALA A 12 -32.37 -46.05 -16.35
C ALA A 12 -30.88 -45.98 -16.04
N ALA A 13 -30.06 -46.63 -16.87
CA ALA A 13 -28.62 -46.48 -16.79
C ALA A 13 -28.29 -44.97 -16.83
N PRO A 14 -27.35 -44.47 -16.01
CA PRO A 14 -26.92 -43.08 -16.13
C PRO A 14 -26.49 -42.86 -17.58
N ILE A 15 -27.11 -41.89 -18.25
CA ILE A 15 -26.66 -41.40 -19.55
C ILE A 15 -25.17 -41.10 -19.37
N PRO A 16 -24.26 -41.73 -20.14
CA PRO A 16 -22.84 -41.42 -20.01
C PRO A 16 -22.69 -39.92 -20.20
N ALA A 17 -22.08 -39.24 -19.20
CA ALA A 17 -21.85 -37.82 -19.26
C ALA A 17 -21.07 -37.54 -20.55
N GLN A 18 -21.76 -36.97 -21.55
CA GLN A 18 -21.16 -36.62 -22.82
C GLN A 18 -19.97 -35.72 -22.49
N ALA A 19 -18.76 -36.13 -22.89
CA ALA A 19 -17.55 -35.39 -22.58
C ALA A 19 -17.74 -33.95 -23.07
N ARG A 20 -17.89 -33.02 -22.12
CA ARG A 20 -18.17 -31.62 -22.44
C ARG A 20 -17.03 -31.11 -23.31
N LYS A 21 -17.39 -30.40 -24.38
CA LYS A 21 -16.40 -29.81 -25.28
C LYS A 21 -15.49 -28.85 -24.50
N PRO A 22 -14.17 -28.90 -24.67
CA PRO A 22 -13.26 -27.95 -24.01
C PRO A 22 -13.55 -26.52 -24.46
N LEU A 23 -13.37 -25.53 -23.56
CA LEU A 23 -13.65 -24.11 -23.82
C LEU A 23 -12.96 -23.61 -25.09
N GLY A 24 -11.67 -23.92 -25.24
CA GLY A 24 -10.89 -23.53 -26.42
C GLY A 24 -11.46 -24.08 -27.72
N ALA A 25 -12.03 -25.29 -27.70
CA ALA A 25 -12.65 -25.87 -28.88
C ALA A 25 -14.00 -25.20 -29.19
N CYS A 26 -14.78 -24.78 -28.19
CA CYS A 26 -15.97 -23.94 -28.42
C CYS A 26 -15.60 -22.61 -29.08
N LEU A 27 -14.55 -21.95 -28.60
CA LEU A 27 -14.08 -20.67 -29.16
C LEU A 27 -13.57 -20.79 -30.61
N VAL A 28 -12.89 -21.88 -30.95
CA VAL A 28 -12.46 -22.17 -32.33
C VAL A 28 -13.66 -22.46 -33.24
N ASP A 29 -14.63 -23.25 -32.78
CA ASP A 29 -15.83 -23.56 -33.54
C ASP A 29 -16.70 -22.33 -33.83
N GLN A 30 -16.76 -21.40 -32.88
CA GLN A 30 -17.42 -20.11 -33.06
C GLN A 30 -16.65 -19.14 -33.95
N GLY A 31 -15.42 -19.49 -34.37
CA GLY A 31 -14.56 -18.64 -35.20
C GLY A 31 -13.97 -17.43 -34.47
N LEU A 32 -14.02 -17.42 -33.13
CA LEU A 32 -13.52 -16.31 -32.29
C LEU A 32 -12.00 -16.34 -32.16
N ILE A 33 -11.40 -17.54 -32.18
CA ILE A 33 -9.94 -17.72 -32.20
C ILE A 33 -9.53 -18.75 -33.24
N THR A 34 -8.30 -18.65 -33.71
CA THR A 34 -7.66 -19.65 -34.57
C THR A 34 -7.10 -20.81 -33.74
N ARG A 35 -6.84 -21.96 -34.40
CA ARG A 35 -6.13 -23.08 -33.75
C ARG A 35 -4.72 -22.69 -33.28
N SER A 36 -4.02 -21.86 -34.04
CA SER A 36 -2.69 -21.36 -33.66
C SER A 36 -2.75 -20.54 -32.37
N GLN A 37 -3.73 -19.64 -32.24
CA GLN A 37 -3.95 -18.88 -31.01
C GLN A 37 -4.33 -19.80 -29.85
N LEU A 38 -5.13 -20.84 -30.07
CA LEU A 38 -5.43 -21.82 -29.04
C LEU A 38 -4.17 -22.56 -28.56
N ASP A 39 -3.32 -23.02 -29.48
CA ASP A 39 -2.07 -23.71 -29.15
C ASP A 39 -1.12 -22.80 -28.35
N GLU A 40 -1.01 -21.53 -28.73
CA GLU A 40 -0.23 -20.52 -28.02
C GLU A 40 -0.79 -20.24 -26.62
N ALA A 41 -2.11 -20.05 -26.46
CA ALA A 41 -2.72 -19.87 -25.15
C ALA A 41 -2.57 -21.10 -24.25
N LEU A 42 -2.63 -22.31 -24.81
CA LEU A 42 -2.39 -23.55 -24.06
C LEU A 42 -0.92 -23.66 -23.62
N PHE A 43 0.02 -23.21 -24.46
CA PHE A 43 1.43 -23.09 -24.07
C PHE A 43 1.59 -22.10 -22.91
N LEU A 44 1.02 -20.90 -23.00
CA LEU A 44 1.04 -19.91 -21.92
C LEU A 44 0.40 -20.44 -20.63
N GLN A 45 -0.74 -21.14 -20.75
CA GLN A 45 -1.45 -21.75 -19.62
C GLN A 45 -0.58 -22.74 -18.86
N SER A 46 0.25 -23.52 -19.58
CA SER A 46 1.12 -24.52 -18.95
C SER A 46 2.16 -23.91 -17.99
N TRP A 47 2.56 -22.66 -18.22
CA TRP A 47 3.54 -21.94 -17.38
C TRP A 47 2.88 -20.99 -16.39
N GLN A 48 1.81 -20.30 -16.78
CA GLN A 48 1.18 -19.25 -15.97
C GLN A 48 0.15 -19.80 -14.96
N ARG A 49 -0.40 -21.00 -15.18
CA ARG A 49 -1.52 -21.56 -14.40
C ARG A 49 -2.76 -20.64 -14.31
N ALA A 50 -2.90 -19.68 -15.23
CA ALA A 50 -4.10 -18.87 -15.38
C ALA A 50 -5.21 -19.64 -16.13
N PRO A 51 -6.49 -19.35 -15.89
CA PRO A 51 -7.58 -19.89 -16.70
C PRO A 51 -7.41 -19.51 -18.17
N LEU A 52 -7.70 -20.43 -19.09
CA LEU A 52 -7.52 -20.22 -20.53
C LEU A 52 -8.24 -18.96 -21.02
N GLY A 53 -9.46 -18.70 -20.52
CA GLY A 53 -10.23 -17.51 -20.87
C GLY A 53 -9.54 -16.21 -20.47
N GLU A 54 -8.87 -16.15 -19.31
CA GLU A 54 -8.15 -14.95 -18.86
C GLU A 54 -6.90 -14.70 -19.72
N ILE A 55 -6.21 -15.77 -20.17
CA ILE A 55 -5.08 -15.65 -21.09
C ILE A 55 -5.53 -15.08 -22.43
N LEU A 56 -6.59 -15.64 -23.01
CA LEU A 56 -7.11 -15.19 -24.31
C LEU A 56 -7.59 -13.72 -24.26
N VAL A 57 -8.18 -13.31 -23.13
CA VAL A 57 -8.62 -11.92 -22.88
C VAL A 57 -7.45 -10.98 -22.63
N ALA A 58 -6.40 -11.45 -21.97
CA ALA A 58 -5.19 -10.69 -21.70
C ALA A 58 -4.37 -10.42 -22.97
N GLU A 59 -4.30 -11.39 -23.88
CA GLU A 59 -3.66 -11.25 -25.21
C GLU A 59 -4.51 -10.47 -26.21
N GLY A 60 -5.76 -10.11 -25.85
CA GLY A 60 -6.67 -9.33 -26.69
C GLY A 60 -7.25 -10.10 -27.88
N TRP A 61 -7.20 -11.44 -27.86
CA TRP A 61 -7.76 -12.27 -28.94
C TRP A 61 -9.28 -12.42 -28.84
N VAL A 62 -9.83 -12.32 -27.64
CA VAL A 62 -11.28 -12.35 -27.35
C VAL A 62 -11.62 -11.37 -26.24
N ASN A 63 -12.88 -10.97 -26.15
CA ASN A 63 -13.38 -10.18 -25.02
C ASN A 63 -14.04 -11.08 -23.96
N ARG A 64 -14.41 -10.50 -22.80
CA ARG A 64 -15.05 -11.26 -21.70
C ARG A 64 -16.44 -11.81 -22.06
N GLN A 65 -17.18 -11.15 -22.95
CA GLN A 65 -18.50 -11.61 -23.39
C GLN A 65 -18.38 -12.85 -24.28
N ASP A 66 -17.35 -12.90 -25.14
CA ASP A 66 -17.03 -14.07 -25.97
C ASP A 66 -16.73 -15.30 -25.09
N ILE A 67 -15.92 -15.12 -24.03
CA ILE A 67 -15.63 -16.18 -23.05
C ILE A 67 -16.92 -16.64 -22.34
N LEU A 68 -17.77 -15.70 -21.93
CA LEU A 68 -19.04 -16.02 -21.25
C LEU A 68 -19.99 -16.80 -22.16
N GLY A 69 -20.05 -16.43 -23.45
CA GLY A 69 -20.80 -17.15 -24.48
C GLY A 69 -20.28 -18.57 -24.70
N ALA A 70 -18.97 -18.75 -24.81
CA ALA A 70 -18.36 -20.06 -24.95
C ALA A 70 -18.52 -20.93 -23.68
N LEU A 71 -18.48 -20.34 -22.48
CA LEU A 71 -18.79 -21.04 -21.23
C LEU A 71 -20.25 -21.48 -21.16
N SER A 72 -21.18 -20.66 -21.65
CA SER A 72 -22.60 -21.00 -21.76
C SER A 72 -22.80 -22.22 -22.66
N GLU A 73 -22.18 -22.25 -23.85
CA GLU A 73 -22.23 -23.41 -24.74
C GLU A 73 -21.60 -24.66 -24.10
N GLN A 74 -20.43 -24.51 -23.48
CA GLN A 74 -19.72 -25.62 -22.85
C GLN A 74 -20.51 -26.25 -21.69
N THR A 75 -21.18 -25.43 -20.88
CA THR A 75 -21.81 -25.86 -19.62
C THR A 75 -23.31 -26.08 -19.74
N GLY A 76 -23.97 -25.50 -20.75
CA GLY A 76 -25.42 -25.43 -20.90
C GLY A 76 -26.09 -24.47 -19.92
N LEU A 77 -25.33 -23.62 -19.23
CA LEU A 77 -25.86 -22.66 -18.25
C LEU A 77 -26.34 -21.39 -18.95
N GLN A 78 -27.46 -20.84 -18.48
CA GLN A 78 -27.93 -19.54 -18.96
C GLN A 78 -27.04 -18.40 -18.48
N ILE A 79 -26.98 -17.34 -19.27
CA ILE A 79 -26.31 -16.09 -18.92
C ILE A 79 -27.34 -15.15 -18.31
N ALA A 80 -27.07 -14.69 -17.09
CA ALA A 80 -27.82 -13.66 -16.39
C ALA A 80 -27.16 -12.30 -16.63
N ASP A 81 -28.00 -11.30 -16.88
CA ASP A 81 -27.59 -9.89 -16.84
C ASP A 81 -28.06 -9.27 -15.51
N LEU A 82 -27.08 -8.95 -14.66
CA LEU A 82 -27.33 -8.40 -13.32
C LEU A 82 -27.68 -6.90 -13.34
N ASN A 83 -27.58 -6.24 -14.48
CA ASN A 83 -27.93 -4.83 -14.64
C ASN A 83 -29.42 -4.62 -14.93
N THR A 84 -30.05 -5.54 -15.66
CA THR A 84 -31.45 -5.41 -16.11
C THR A 84 -32.46 -6.10 -15.20
N SER A 85 -32.02 -7.05 -14.36
CA SER A 85 -32.88 -7.79 -13.43
C SER A 85 -32.57 -7.41 -11.97
N PRO A 86 -33.34 -6.52 -11.34
CA PRO A 86 -33.06 -6.07 -9.98
C PRO A 86 -33.20 -7.20 -8.96
N LEU A 87 -32.18 -7.35 -8.13
CA LEU A 87 -32.13 -8.38 -7.10
C LEU A 87 -32.96 -8.00 -5.88
N SER A 88 -33.57 -9.00 -5.23
CA SER A 88 -34.25 -8.76 -3.96
C SER A 88 -33.20 -8.63 -2.83
N PRO A 89 -33.20 -7.54 -2.03
CA PRO A 89 -32.28 -7.42 -0.90
C PRO A 89 -32.40 -8.57 0.10
N LYS A 90 -33.58 -9.20 0.21
CA LYS A 90 -33.84 -10.32 1.12
C LYS A 90 -33.03 -11.58 0.78
N ILE A 91 -32.83 -11.89 -0.50
CA ILE A 91 -32.05 -13.08 -0.90
C ILE A 91 -30.54 -12.85 -0.71
N CYS A 92 -30.09 -11.60 -0.78
CA CYS A 92 -28.69 -11.24 -0.56
C CYS A 92 -28.28 -11.39 0.92
N GLN A 93 -29.24 -11.36 1.86
CA GLN A 93 -29.02 -11.53 3.29
C GLN A 93 -28.87 -13.00 3.74
N ILE A 94 -28.97 -13.98 2.81
CA ILE A 94 -28.80 -15.41 3.14
C ILE A 94 -27.40 -15.71 3.68
N GLN A 95 -26.39 -14.96 3.23
CA GLN A 95 -25.01 -15.04 3.71
C GLN A 95 -24.46 -13.62 3.93
N PRO A 96 -23.44 -13.45 4.79
CA PRO A 96 -22.75 -12.18 4.96
C PRO A 96 -22.02 -11.75 3.67
N VAL A 97 -21.72 -10.45 3.55
CA VAL A 97 -21.03 -9.89 2.38
C VAL A 97 -19.68 -10.55 2.10
N ASP A 98 -18.93 -10.89 3.15
CA ASP A 98 -17.63 -11.56 3.06
C ASP A 98 -17.71 -12.90 2.31
N PHE A 99 -18.83 -13.63 2.45
CA PHE A 99 -19.05 -14.87 1.72
C PHE A 99 -19.18 -14.64 0.21
N TRP A 100 -19.98 -13.63 -0.18
CA TRP A 100 -20.23 -13.27 -1.58
C TRP A 100 -18.95 -12.76 -2.26
N LEU A 101 -18.18 -11.95 -1.55
CA LEU A 101 -16.87 -11.46 -1.99
C LEU A 101 -15.86 -12.59 -2.15
N ALA A 102 -15.69 -13.43 -1.12
CA ALA A 102 -14.68 -14.50 -1.11
C ALA A 102 -14.89 -15.53 -2.24
N HIS A 103 -16.14 -15.79 -2.62
CA HIS A 103 -16.45 -16.73 -3.69
C HIS A 103 -16.69 -16.05 -5.05
N ASN A 104 -16.71 -14.72 -5.12
CA ASN A 104 -17.12 -13.93 -6.29
C ASN A 104 -18.44 -14.43 -6.89
N VAL A 105 -19.48 -14.51 -6.04
CA VAL A 105 -20.84 -14.94 -6.42
C VAL A 105 -21.90 -14.10 -5.74
N ILE A 106 -23.09 -14.01 -6.34
CA ILE A 106 -24.22 -13.28 -5.77
C ILE A 106 -25.55 -13.99 -6.10
N PRO A 107 -26.50 -14.14 -5.15
CA PRO A 107 -27.79 -14.75 -5.44
C PRO A 107 -28.57 -13.87 -6.41
N TRP A 108 -28.94 -14.39 -7.58
CA TRP A 108 -29.64 -13.64 -8.64
C TRP A 108 -31.16 -13.65 -8.46
N GLN A 109 -31.75 -14.83 -8.41
CA GLN A 109 -33.21 -15.01 -8.35
C GLN A 109 -33.60 -16.22 -7.52
N ARG A 110 -34.81 -16.17 -6.93
CA ARG A 110 -35.43 -17.30 -6.24
C ARG A 110 -36.66 -17.76 -7.00
N LEU A 111 -36.68 -19.04 -7.38
CA LEU A 111 -37.79 -19.71 -8.05
C LEU A 111 -38.31 -20.83 -7.14
N GLY A 112 -39.23 -20.50 -6.24
CA GLY A 112 -39.75 -21.44 -5.24
C GLY A 112 -38.65 -21.92 -4.26
N PRO A 113 -38.29 -23.22 -4.25
CA PRO A 113 -37.18 -23.75 -3.46
C PRO A 113 -35.81 -23.57 -4.14
N ILE A 114 -35.77 -23.13 -5.41
CA ILE A 114 -34.54 -22.99 -6.17
C ILE A 114 -33.95 -21.59 -5.97
N LEU A 115 -32.66 -21.52 -5.67
CA LEU A 115 -31.88 -20.29 -5.63
C LEU A 115 -30.86 -20.29 -6.78
N LEU A 116 -31.03 -19.37 -7.72
CA LEU A 116 -30.06 -19.11 -8.78
C LEU A 116 -28.96 -18.21 -8.24
N VAL A 117 -27.71 -18.65 -8.35
CA VAL A 117 -26.53 -17.89 -7.89
C VAL A 117 -25.64 -17.61 -9.08
N ALA A 118 -25.39 -16.32 -9.32
CA ALA A 118 -24.55 -15.84 -10.40
C ALA A 118 -23.07 -16.12 -10.10
N THR A 119 -22.35 -16.63 -11.09
CA THR A 119 -20.91 -16.93 -11.01
C THR A 119 -20.23 -16.74 -12.36
N ALA A 120 -18.99 -16.27 -12.34
CA ALA A 120 -18.11 -16.28 -13.52
C ALA A 120 -17.26 -17.58 -13.61
N ARG A 121 -17.26 -18.40 -12.55
CA ARG A 121 -16.40 -19.57 -12.39
C ARG A 121 -17.24 -20.83 -12.13
N PRO A 122 -17.92 -21.38 -13.15
CA PRO A 122 -18.75 -22.57 -13.00
C PRO A 122 -17.96 -23.80 -12.54
N ASP A 123 -16.64 -23.82 -12.78
CA ASP A 123 -15.70 -24.83 -12.30
C ASP A 123 -15.54 -24.84 -10.77
N LEU A 124 -15.64 -23.69 -10.12
CA LEU A 124 -15.52 -23.54 -8.66
C LEU A 124 -16.88 -23.60 -7.93
N PHE A 125 -17.98 -23.54 -8.68
CA PHE A 125 -19.33 -23.52 -8.11
C PHE A 125 -19.71 -24.72 -7.23
N PRO A 126 -19.20 -25.96 -7.43
CA PRO A 126 -19.49 -27.06 -6.51
C PRO A 126 -19.13 -26.76 -5.05
N ALA A 127 -18.06 -26.02 -4.80
CA ALA A 127 -17.67 -25.58 -3.46
C ALA A 127 -18.69 -24.56 -2.89
N VAL A 128 -19.11 -23.59 -3.69
CA VAL A 128 -20.14 -22.61 -3.33
C VAL A 128 -21.46 -23.30 -2.98
N ARG A 129 -21.88 -24.27 -3.80
CA ARG A 129 -23.09 -25.07 -3.55
C ARG A 129 -22.99 -25.78 -2.20
N LYS A 130 -21.85 -26.41 -1.92
CA LYS A 130 -21.61 -27.11 -0.65
C LYS A 130 -21.70 -26.15 0.54
N SER A 131 -21.10 -24.96 0.45
CA SER A 131 -21.15 -23.96 1.51
C SER A 131 -22.55 -23.38 1.75
N LEU A 132 -23.46 -23.51 0.78
CA LEU A 132 -24.87 -23.10 0.90
C LEU A 132 -25.80 -24.27 1.27
N GLU A 133 -25.28 -25.47 1.48
CA GLU A 133 -26.04 -26.60 2.03
C GLU A 133 -26.55 -26.22 3.44
N GLY A 134 -27.84 -26.45 3.70
CA GLY A 134 -28.48 -26.07 4.97
C GLY A 134 -29.22 -24.74 4.95
N THR A 135 -29.10 -23.93 3.89
CA THR A 135 -29.93 -22.72 3.70
C THR A 135 -31.40 -23.01 3.37
N GLY A 136 -31.75 -24.28 3.13
CA GLY A 136 -33.09 -24.71 2.72
C GLY A 136 -33.41 -24.50 1.23
N TYR A 137 -32.43 -24.05 0.45
CA TYR A 137 -32.56 -23.84 -0.99
C TYR A 137 -31.83 -24.91 -1.81
N THR A 138 -32.42 -25.26 -2.95
CA THR A 138 -31.73 -25.97 -4.03
C THR A 138 -30.92 -24.96 -4.85
N VAL A 139 -29.61 -24.94 -4.67
CA VAL A 139 -28.73 -23.94 -5.28
C VAL A 139 -28.25 -24.36 -6.67
N MET A 140 -28.54 -23.53 -7.68
CA MET A 140 -28.12 -23.73 -9.07
C MET A 140 -27.31 -22.53 -9.59
N PRO A 141 -26.26 -22.78 -10.40
CA PRO A 141 -25.47 -21.69 -10.97
C PRO A 141 -26.19 -21.04 -12.15
N VAL A 142 -25.96 -19.75 -12.31
CA VAL A 142 -26.19 -19.01 -13.56
C VAL A 142 -24.90 -18.27 -13.91
N LEU A 143 -24.57 -18.13 -15.19
CA LEU A 143 -23.37 -17.44 -15.61
C LEU A 143 -23.59 -15.93 -15.57
N ALA A 144 -22.65 -15.18 -15.02
CA ALA A 144 -22.61 -13.73 -15.11
C ALA A 144 -21.16 -13.26 -15.21
N ALA A 145 -20.95 -12.10 -15.80
CA ALA A 145 -19.62 -11.52 -15.89
C ALA A 145 -19.13 -11.08 -14.49
N ALA A 146 -17.82 -11.25 -14.22
CA ALA A 146 -17.26 -11.04 -12.88
C ALA A 146 -17.35 -9.56 -12.44
N ASP A 147 -17.23 -8.63 -13.37
CA ASP A 147 -17.42 -7.20 -13.18
C ASP A 147 -18.87 -6.87 -12.81
N GLN A 148 -19.86 -7.53 -13.42
CA GLN A 148 -21.27 -7.38 -13.03
C GLN A 148 -21.52 -7.92 -11.61
N ILE A 149 -20.89 -9.02 -11.23
CA ILE A 149 -20.99 -9.58 -9.87
C ILE A 149 -20.41 -8.59 -8.86
N ASP A 150 -19.19 -8.09 -9.10
CA ASP A 150 -18.52 -7.11 -8.23
C ASP A 150 -19.33 -5.82 -8.11
N ALA A 151 -19.79 -5.25 -9.23
CA ALA A 151 -20.62 -4.05 -9.24
C ALA A 151 -21.94 -4.25 -8.49
N THR A 152 -22.52 -5.44 -8.58
CA THR A 152 -23.74 -5.79 -7.86
C THR A 152 -23.51 -5.90 -6.36
N ILE A 153 -22.42 -6.55 -5.93
CA ILE A 153 -22.03 -6.62 -4.51
C ILE A 153 -21.78 -5.21 -3.98
N ALA A 154 -21.00 -4.40 -4.68
CA ALA A 154 -20.71 -3.01 -4.32
C ALA A 154 -22.00 -2.18 -4.16
N ARG A 155 -22.96 -2.31 -5.08
CA ARG A 155 -24.24 -1.60 -5.04
C ARG A 155 -25.14 -2.05 -3.88
N ILE A 156 -25.28 -3.35 -3.65
CA ILE A 156 -26.19 -3.90 -2.63
C ILE A 156 -25.63 -3.73 -1.22
N PHE A 157 -24.32 -3.90 -1.06
CA PHE A 157 -23.64 -3.85 0.23
C PHE A 157 -22.80 -2.57 0.43
N ALA A 158 -23.10 -1.50 -0.32
CA ALA A 158 -22.39 -0.22 -0.26
C ALA A 158 -22.20 0.28 1.18
N SER A 159 -23.28 0.35 1.97
CA SER A 159 -23.20 0.88 3.34
C SER A 159 -22.43 -0.03 4.31
N PRO A 160 -22.67 -1.35 4.38
CA PRO A 160 -21.85 -2.26 5.17
C PRO A 160 -20.36 -2.21 4.82
N LEU A 161 -20.01 -2.24 3.52
CA LEU A 161 -18.63 -2.23 3.05
C LEU A 161 -17.94 -0.89 3.35
N ALA A 162 -18.63 0.24 3.14
CA ALA A 162 -18.09 1.55 3.49
C ALA A 162 -17.86 1.71 4.99
N LYS A 163 -18.79 1.22 5.84
CA LYS A 163 -18.60 1.21 7.30
C LYS A 163 -17.42 0.34 7.71
N ALA A 164 -17.28 -0.84 7.11
CA ALA A 164 -16.15 -1.72 7.35
C ALA A 164 -14.83 -1.03 6.97
N ALA A 165 -14.78 -0.35 5.82
CA ALA A 165 -13.60 0.34 5.33
C ALA A 165 -13.09 1.44 6.28
N GLU A 166 -13.98 2.12 7.00
CA GLU A 166 -13.62 3.13 8.01
C GLU A 166 -13.13 2.52 9.34
N ALA A 167 -13.51 1.26 9.60
CA ALA A 167 -13.42 0.67 10.93
C ALA A 167 -12.62 -0.64 11.04
N ARG A 168 -11.90 -1.05 9.99
CA ARG A 168 -11.16 -2.33 9.97
C ARG A 168 -10.13 -2.50 11.09
N VAL A 169 -9.35 -1.44 11.37
CA VAL A 169 -8.28 -1.50 12.39
C VAL A 169 -8.88 -1.41 13.80
N ASP A 170 -8.37 -2.23 14.71
CA ASP A 170 -8.76 -2.22 16.11
C ASP A 170 -8.61 -0.86 16.77
N LEU A 171 -9.56 -0.49 17.64
CA LEU A 171 -9.63 0.83 18.25
C LEU A 171 -8.37 1.19 19.06
N GLU A 172 -7.73 0.20 19.67
CA GLU A 172 -6.50 0.40 20.44
C GLU A 172 -5.34 0.90 19.57
N GLN A 173 -5.28 0.41 18.32
CA GLN A 173 -4.23 0.70 17.35
C GLN A 173 -4.65 1.73 16.29
N SER A 174 -5.88 2.27 16.38
CA SER A 174 -6.39 3.30 15.48
C SER A 174 -6.44 4.69 16.14
N CYS A 175 -6.25 5.74 15.35
CA CYS A 175 -6.46 7.11 15.76
C CYS A 175 -7.92 7.59 15.66
N ARG A 176 -8.87 6.75 15.20
CA ARG A 176 -10.28 7.11 15.02
C ARG A 176 -11.00 7.61 16.27
N SER A 177 -10.49 7.27 17.45
CA SER A 177 -11.02 7.75 18.74
C SER A 177 -10.59 9.18 19.10
N TRP A 178 -9.74 9.82 18.29
CA TRP A 178 -9.24 11.18 18.55
C TRP A 178 -10.26 12.27 18.20
N ILE A 179 -11.38 12.26 18.92
CA ILE A 179 -12.42 13.28 18.87
C ILE A 179 -12.05 14.48 19.76
N PRO A 180 -12.60 15.70 19.55
CA PRO A 180 -12.24 16.89 20.33
C PRO A 180 -12.29 16.69 21.86
N ARG A 181 -13.28 15.92 22.36
CA ARG A 181 -13.42 15.60 23.79
C ARG A 181 -12.25 14.81 24.36
N SER A 182 -11.57 13.96 23.57
CA SER A 182 -10.43 13.17 24.03
C SER A 182 -9.11 13.96 24.01
N ARG A 183 -9.11 15.20 23.49
CA ARG A 183 -7.90 16.04 23.35
C ARG A 183 -7.71 17.05 24.47
N THR A 184 -8.74 17.30 25.28
CA THR A 184 -8.71 18.32 26.33
C THR A 184 -7.67 18.02 27.41
N GLY A 185 -7.60 16.77 27.88
CA GLY A 185 -6.62 16.35 28.89
C GLY A 185 -5.17 16.57 28.44
N PRO A 186 -4.74 16.00 27.29
CA PRO A 186 -3.41 16.24 26.74
C PRO A 186 -3.10 17.73 26.50
N ALA A 187 -4.07 18.51 26.01
CA ALA A 187 -3.88 19.95 25.81
C ALA A 187 -3.64 20.69 27.13
N LEU A 188 -4.41 20.39 28.18
CA LEU A 188 -4.20 20.96 29.51
C LEU A 188 -2.85 20.55 30.11
N ALA A 189 -2.40 19.31 29.89
CA ALA A 189 -1.08 18.85 30.33
C ALA A 189 0.05 19.61 29.61
N LEU A 190 -0.07 19.85 28.30
CA LEU A 190 0.89 20.64 27.53
C LEU A 190 0.93 22.11 27.99
N ILE A 191 -0.24 22.72 28.24
CA ILE A 191 -0.33 24.08 28.79
C ILE A 191 0.31 24.15 30.19
N GLY A 192 0.03 23.16 31.05
CA GLY A 192 0.64 23.06 32.37
C GLY A 192 2.17 22.93 32.30
N LEU A 193 2.68 22.10 31.40
CA LEU A 193 4.11 21.94 31.15
C LEU A 193 4.76 23.23 30.64
N ALA A 194 4.10 23.91 29.69
CA ALA A 194 4.56 25.21 29.20
C ALA A 194 4.58 26.27 30.30
N GLY A 195 3.56 26.30 31.16
CA GLY A 195 3.51 27.15 32.34
C GLY A 195 4.66 26.86 33.33
N LEU A 196 4.98 25.58 33.54
CA LEU A 196 6.12 25.17 34.38
C LEU A 196 7.46 25.62 33.78
N PHE A 197 7.64 25.49 32.47
CA PHE A 197 8.85 25.96 31.80
C PHE A 197 8.96 27.49 31.80
N ALA A 198 7.84 28.21 31.73
CA ALA A 198 7.83 29.66 31.89
C ALA A 198 8.17 30.09 33.33
N ALA A 199 7.71 29.34 34.34
CA ALA A 199 8.02 29.59 35.75
C ALA A 199 9.49 29.24 36.11
N PHE A 200 10.05 28.20 35.49
CA PHE A 200 11.42 27.72 35.73
C PHE A 200 12.21 27.63 34.41
N PRO A 201 12.58 28.77 33.80
CA PRO A 201 13.13 28.81 32.44
C PRO A 201 14.46 28.07 32.29
N THR A 202 15.33 28.11 33.29
CA THR A 202 16.63 27.40 33.26
C THR A 202 16.45 25.87 33.26
N ILE A 203 15.57 25.36 34.12
CA ILE A 203 15.24 23.93 34.18
C ILE A 203 14.52 23.50 32.90
N GLY A 204 13.54 24.29 32.44
CA GLY A 204 12.81 24.02 31.19
C GLY A 204 13.76 23.93 29.99
N LEU A 205 14.68 24.89 29.85
CA LEU A 205 15.69 24.89 28.81
C LEU A 205 16.64 23.69 28.94
N ALA A 206 17.09 23.35 30.15
CA ALA A 206 17.94 22.17 30.39
C ALA A 206 17.24 20.86 29.98
N VAL A 207 15.95 20.72 30.27
CA VAL A 207 15.13 19.57 29.84
C VAL A 207 15.01 19.52 28.32
N LEU A 208 14.79 20.66 27.66
CA LEU A 208 14.72 20.73 26.20
C LEU A 208 16.05 20.38 25.53
N VAL A 209 17.18 20.86 26.09
CA VAL A 209 18.53 20.49 25.61
C VAL A 209 18.76 18.99 25.78
N ALA A 210 18.45 18.43 26.95
CA ALA A 210 18.59 17.00 27.20
C ALA A 210 17.74 16.18 26.21
N ALA A 211 16.48 16.58 25.98
CA ALA A 211 15.61 15.93 25.00
C ALA A 211 16.17 16.03 23.57
N ALA A 212 16.77 17.16 23.20
CA ALA A 212 17.37 17.38 21.89
C ALA A 212 18.62 16.52 21.67
N VAL A 213 19.45 16.38 22.71
CA VAL A 213 20.64 15.52 22.69
C VAL A 213 20.25 14.05 22.63
N ILE A 214 19.25 13.63 23.42
CA ILE A 214 18.74 12.25 23.41
C ILE A 214 18.17 11.91 22.03
N SER A 215 17.35 12.78 21.43
CA SER A 215 16.78 12.55 20.10
C SER A 215 17.86 12.47 19.02
N LEU A 216 18.88 13.34 19.08
CA LEU A 216 20.04 13.30 18.18
C LEU A 216 20.83 11.99 18.31
N ILE A 217 21.14 11.56 19.54
CA ILE A 217 21.86 10.30 19.79
C ILE A 217 21.05 9.12 19.28
N LEU A 218 19.76 9.05 19.62
CA LEU A 218 18.86 8.00 19.16
C LEU A 218 18.84 7.88 17.64
N PHE A 219 18.65 9.00 16.94
CA PHE A 219 18.60 9.04 15.48
C PHE A 219 19.95 8.65 14.86
N MET A 220 21.05 9.19 15.40
CA MET A 220 22.41 8.89 14.94
C MET A 220 22.75 7.41 15.12
N CYS A 221 22.43 6.82 16.28
CA CYS A 221 22.63 5.40 16.55
C CYS A 221 21.84 4.52 15.58
N LEU A 222 20.58 4.85 15.31
CA LEU A 222 19.76 4.12 14.32
C LEU A 222 20.38 4.18 12.92
N ARG A 223 20.80 5.38 12.48
CA ARG A 223 21.42 5.55 11.16
C ARG A 223 22.76 4.84 11.04
N LEU A 224 23.59 4.90 12.07
CA LEU A 224 24.87 4.20 12.10
C LEU A 224 24.67 2.68 12.10
N ALA A 225 23.75 2.16 12.92
CA ALA A 225 23.40 0.74 12.93
C ALA A 225 22.89 0.28 11.56
N GLY A 226 21.99 1.05 10.93
CA GLY A 226 21.51 0.79 9.58
C GLY A 226 22.64 0.79 8.54
N LEU A 227 23.52 1.79 8.56
CA LEU A 227 24.68 1.87 7.68
C LEU A 227 25.60 0.66 7.85
N LEU A 228 25.96 0.31 9.10
CA LEU A 228 26.85 -0.81 9.39
C LEU A 228 26.24 -2.14 8.94
N ALA A 229 24.94 -2.36 9.19
CA ALA A 229 24.23 -3.55 8.72
C ALA A 229 24.19 -3.63 7.18
N PHE A 230 23.97 -2.51 6.50
CA PHE A 230 24.00 -2.42 5.04
C PHE A 230 25.40 -2.76 4.46
N VAL A 231 26.45 -2.15 5.01
CA VAL A 231 27.83 -2.37 4.56
C VAL A 231 28.27 -3.80 4.83
N TRP A 232 28.01 -4.32 6.04
CA TRP A 232 28.35 -5.68 6.43
C TRP A 232 27.76 -6.70 5.45
N GLN A 233 26.48 -6.54 5.09
CA GLN A 233 25.83 -7.43 4.15
C GLN A 233 26.38 -7.28 2.73
N SER A 234 26.61 -6.06 2.27
CA SER A 234 27.20 -5.80 0.95
C SER A 234 28.59 -6.41 0.78
N LEU A 235 29.34 -6.57 1.88
CA LEU A 235 30.63 -7.27 1.89
C LEU A 235 30.48 -8.79 1.90
N LYS A 236 29.43 -9.31 2.56
CA LYS A 236 29.20 -10.76 2.73
C LYS A 236 28.49 -11.40 1.53
N HIS A 237 27.56 -10.70 0.90
CA HIS A 237 26.84 -11.17 -0.27
C HIS A 237 27.54 -10.74 -1.54
N ARG A 238 27.98 -11.72 -2.34
CA ARG A 238 28.27 -11.49 -3.76
C ARG A 238 26.94 -11.56 -4.50
N PRO A 239 26.67 -10.64 -5.45
CA PRO A 239 25.48 -10.77 -6.29
C PRO A 239 25.54 -12.12 -7.01
N ASP A 240 24.52 -12.96 -6.80
CA ASP A 240 24.35 -14.14 -7.61
C ASP A 240 23.84 -13.68 -8.97
N PHE A 241 24.67 -13.83 -10.01
CA PHE A 241 24.35 -13.39 -11.37
C PHE A 241 23.47 -14.39 -12.11
N ARG A 242 23.10 -15.52 -11.50
CA ARG A 242 22.18 -16.46 -12.12
C ARG A 242 20.78 -15.88 -12.06
N PRO A 243 20.10 -15.62 -13.18
CA PRO A 243 18.66 -15.42 -13.15
C PRO A 243 18.06 -16.72 -12.59
N PRO A 244 17.44 -16.70 -11.40
CA PRO A 244 16.80 -17.89 -10.89
C PRO A 244 15.63 -18.22 -11.81
N ASP A 245 15.35 -19.51 -11.96
CA ASP A 245 14.23 -20.00 -12.77
C ASP A 245 12.94 -19.29 -12.34
N PRO A 246 12.05 -18.92 -13.29
CA PRO A 246 10.74 -18.41 -12.92
C PRO A 246 10.05 -19.43 -12.00
N PRO A 247 9.36 -18.97 -10.94
CA PRO A 247 8.66 -19.90 -10.07
C PRO A 247 7.74 -20.79 -10.91
N HIS A 248 7.71 -22.10 -10.61
CA HIS A 248 6.91 -23.08 -11.35
C HIS A 248 5.40 -22.78 -11.35
N ALA A 249 4.95 -21.81 -10.56
CA ALA A 249 3.61 -21.23 -10.55
C ALA A 249 3.69 -19.78 -10.09
N SER A 250 3.45 -18.83 -11.01
CA SER A 250 3.33 -17.42 -10.67
C SER A 250 1.97 -17.14 -10.00
N PRO A 251 1.93 -16.43 -8.84
CA PRO A 251 0.68 -16.10 -8.16
C PRO A 251 -0.09 -15.01 -8.89
N PHE A 252 -1.38 -14.90 -8.59
CA PHE A 252 -2.18 -13.76 -9.04
C PHE A 252 -1.83 -12.53 -8.21
N VAL A 253 -1.66 -11.36 -8.84
CA VAL A 253 -1.24 -10.12 -8.17
C VAL A 253 -2.29 -9.05 -8.39
N SER A 254 -2.81 -8.47 -7.31
CA SER A 254 -3.68 -7.29 -7.36
C SER A 254 -2.88 -6.04 -6.98
N ILE A 255 -2.95 -4.97 -7.78
CA ILE A 255 -2.33 -3.69 -7.43
C ILE A 255 -3.40 -2.61 -7.34
N MET A 256 -3.47 -1.91 -6.22
CA MET A 256 -4.37 -0.76 -6.07
C MET A 256 -3.66 0.54 -6.43
N VAL A 257 -4.37 1.39 -7.16
CA VAL A 257 -3.94 2.75 -7.49
C VAL A 257 -5.04 3.73 -7.10
N PRO A 258 -4.98 4.34 -5.90
CA PRO A 258 -5.97 5.31 -5.47
C PRO A 258 -5.80 6.62 -6.25
N LEU A 259 -6.89 7.10 -6.85
CA LEU A 259 -6.94 8.34 -7.62
C LEU A 259 -7.89 9.32 -6.93
N TYR A 260 -7.51 10.59 -6.90
CA TYR A 260 -8.38 11.64 -6.37
C TYR A 260 -8.12 12.97 -7.07
N ARG A 261 -9.07 13.45 -7.87
CA ARG A 261 -8.99 14.68 -8.68
C ARG A 261 -7.79 14.68 -9.64
N GLU A 262 -7.57 13.56 -10.33
CA GLU A 262 -6.45 13.38 -11.26
C GLU A 262 -6.91 13.57 -12.70
N ARG A 263 -6.51 14.69 -13.31
CA ARG A 263 -6.89 15.02 -14.70
C ARG A 263 -5.79 14.72 -15.71
N GLU A 264 -4.56 15.10 -15.38
CA GLU A 264 -3.40 15.05 -16.29
C GLU A 264 -2.63 13.73 -16.17
N ILE A 265 -2.80 13.00 -15.06
CA ILE A 265 -1.96 11.86 -14.71
C ILE A 265 -2.52 10.52 -15.24
N ALA A 266 -3.81 10.41 -15.54
CA ALA A 266 -4.44 9.13 -15.89
C ALA A 266 -3.85 8.48 -17.16
N ASP A 267 -3.67 9.25 -18.23
CA ASP A 267 -3.09 8.73 -19.49
C ASP A 267 -1.62 8.33 -19.30
N ALA A 268 -0.85 9.17 -18.61
CA ALA A 268 0.55 8.90 -18.31
C ALA A 268 0.71 7.66 -17.43
N LEU A 269 -0.16 7.49 -16.44
CA LEU A 269 -0.21 6.31 -15.58
C LEU A 269 -0.46 5.05 -16.41
N ILE A 270 -1.50 5.03 -17.24
CA ILE A 270 -1.82 3.85 -18.06
C ILE A 270 -0.68 3.52 -19.02
N CYS A 271 -0.07 4.52 -19.65
CA CYS A 271 1.12 4.33 -20.48
C CYS A 271 2.29 3.71 -19.72
N ARG A 272 2.53 4.13 -18.46
CA ARG A 272 3.58 3.56 -17.60
C ARG A 272 3.25 2.12 -17.20
N LEU A 273 2.02 1.84 -16.79
CA LEU A 273 1.58 0.51 -16.38
C LEU A 273 1.60 -0.50 -17.54
N ARG A 274 1.34 -0.06 -18.78
CA ARG A 274 1.44 -0.92 -19.98
C ARG A 274 2.85 -1.49 -20.18
N ARG A 275 3.90 -0.86 -19.64
CA ARG A 275 5.30 -1.32 -19.73
C ARG A 275 5.61 -2.50 -18.81
N LEU A 276 4.74 -2.82 -17.85
CA LEU A 276 4.95 -3.94 -16.95
C LEU A 276 5.04 -5.25 -17.74
N THR A 277 6.03 -6.10 -17.44
CA THR A 277 6.29 -7.34 -18.17
C THR A 277 5.59 -8.57 -17.56
N TYR A 278 5.01 -8.43 -16.36
CA TYR A 278 4.32 -9.52 -15.68
C TYR A 278 3.15 -10.04 -16.50
N PRO A 279 2.88 -11.37 -16.53
CA PRO A 279 1.78 -11.94 -17.30
C PRO A 279 0.46 -11.25 -16.99
N LYS A 280 -0.16 -10.64 -18.01
CA LYS A 280 -1.37 -9.83 -17.84
C LYS A 280 -2.58 -10.65 -17.37
N ALA A 281 -2.61 -11.94 -17.68
CA ALA A 281 -3.60 -12.90 -17.18
C ALA A 281 -3.50 -13.17 -15.67
N LEU A 282 -2.39 -12.77 -15.03
CA LEU A 282 -2.14 -12.91 -13.58
C LEU A 282 -2.09 -11.56 -12.86
N LEU A 283 -2.47 -10.47 -13.53
CA LEU A 283 -2.41 -9.11 -13.01
C LEU A 283 -3.81 -8.50 -12.96
N ASP A 284 -4.12 -7.84 -11.85
CA ASP A 284 -5.36 -7.09 -11.65
C ASP A 284 -5.02 -5.72 -11.07
N VAL A 285 -5.00 -4.69 -11.91
CA VAL A 285 -4.82 -3.30 -11.47
C VAL A 285 -6.17 -2.66 -11.22
N ILE A 286 -6.34 -2.14 -10.01
CA ILE A 286 -7.59 -1.59 -9.51
C ILE A 286 -7.40 -0.10 -9.30
N LEU A 287 -7.97 0.70 -10.18
CA LEU A 287 -8.05 2.15 -10.06
C LEU A 287 -9.16 2.47 -9.06
N VAL A 288 -8.80 2.99 -7.89
CA VAL A 288 -9.76 3.26 -6.81
C VAL A 288 -10.20 4.71 -6.89
N LEU A 289 -11.52 4.91 -7.05
CA LEU A 289 -12.15 6.22 -7.25
C LEU A 289 -13.11 6.51 -6.11
N GLU A 290 -13.23 7.77 -5.70
CA GLU A 290 -14.31 8.19 -4.80
C GLU A 290 -15.55 8.54 -5.64
N GLU A 291 -16.75 8.13 -5.19
CA GLU A 291 -18.02 8.36 -5.90
C GLU A 291 -18.23 9.83 -6.29
N THR A 292 -17.76 10.75 -5.43
CA THR A 292 -17.88 12.20 -5.62
C THR A 292 -16.85 12.82 -6.57
N ASP A 293 -15.89 12.03 -7.08
CA ASP A 293 -14.82 12.51 -7.96
C ASP A 293 -15.18 12.43 -9.45
N GLU A 294 -16.11 13.30 -9.86
CA GLU A 294 -16.59 13.41 -11.24
C GLU A 294 -15.47 13.70 -12.26
N VAL A 295 -14.40 14.39 -11.84
CA VAL A 295 -13.29 14.75 -12.72
C VAL A 295 -12.55 13.49 -13.17
N THR A 296 -12.11 12.66 -12.22
CA THR A 296 -11.37 11.44 -12.54
C THR A 296 -12.26 10.41 -13.25
N ARG A 297 -13.54 10.31 -12.86
CA ARG A 297 -14.52 9.42 -13.52
C ARG A 297 -14.73 9.81 -14.98
N ALA A 298 -14.94 11.10 -15.28
CA ALA A 298 -15.10 11.57 -16.64
C ALA A 298 -13.86 11.36 -17.51
N THR A 299 -12.66 11.52 -16.93
CA THR A 299 -11.39 11.24 -17.62
C THR A 299 -11.28 9.75 -17.94
N LEU A 300 -11.46 8.86 -16.96
CA LEU A 300 -11.33 7.41 -17.19
C LEU A 300 -12.40 6.82 -18.12
N ALA A 301 -13.60 7.42 -18.15
CA ALA A 301 -14.65 6.99 -19.08
C ALA A 301 -14.27 7.19 -20.56
N GLN A 302 -13.27 8.03 -20.86
CA GLN A 302 -12.78 8.27 -22.21
C GLN A 302 -11.54 7.43 -22.57
N VAL A 303 -10.99 6.68 -21.62
CA VAL A 303 -9.77 5.89 -21.82
C VAL A 303 -10.12 4.41 -21.99
N ASP A 304 -9.57 3.80 -23.04
CA ASP A 304 -9.66 2.36 -23.25
C ASP A 304 -8.73 1.61 -22.28
N LEU A 305 -9.32 1.08 -21.21
CA LEU A 305 -8.60 0.34 -20.18
C LEU A 305 -8.29 -1.08 -20.68
N PRO A 306 -7.02 -1.53 -20.61
CA PRO A 306 -6.69 -2.93 -20.85
C PRO A 306 -7.50 -3.86 -19.96
N SER A 307 -7.74 -5.10 -20.40
CA SER A 307 -8.59 -6.06 -19.68
C SER A 307 -8.14 -6.35 -18.24
N TRP A 308 -6.86 -6.20 -17.93
CA TRP A 308 -6.24 -6.37 -16.62
C TRP A 308 -6.25 -5.09 -15.74
N ILE A 309 -6.86 -4.00 -16.21
CA ILE A 309 -7.09 -2.76 -15.44
C ILE A 309 -8.60 -2.53 -15.30
N ARG A 310 -9.07 -2.24 -14.09
CA ARG A 310 -10.48 -1.93 -13.83
C ARG A 310 -10.64 -0.86 -12.75
N THR A 311 -11.84 -0.32 -12.62
CA THR A 311 -12.18 0.67 -11.60
C THR A 311 -12.97 0.05 -10.44
N VAL A 312 -12.79 0.60 -9.24
CA VAL A 312 -13.67 0.38 -8.10
C VAL A 312 -14.06 1.74 -7.53
N GLU A 313 -15.36 2.02 -7.50
CA GLU A 313 -15.90 3.24 -6.93
C GLU A 313 -16.23 3.03 -5.44
N VAL A 314 -15.68 3.90 -4.61
CA VAL A 314 -15.88 3.92 -3.16
C VAL A 314 -17.09 4.82 -2.87
N PRO A 315 -18.19 4.27 -2.31
CA PRO A 315 -19.40 5.03 -2.08
C PRO A 315 -19.19 6.07 -0.99
N GLU A 316 -19.87 7.21 -1.05
CA GLU A 316 -19.78 8.24 -0.02
C GLU A 316 -20.40 7.74 1.31
N LEU A 317 -19.66 7.91 2.41
CA LEU A 317 -20.18 7.64 3.74
C LEU A 317 -19.58 8.62 4.75
N ASN A 318 -20.44 9.26 5.55
CA ASN A 318 -20.08 10.14 6.68
C ASN A 318 -19.06 11.26 6.36
N GLY A 319 -18.85 11.60 5.09
CA GLY A 319 -17.91 12.63 4.64
C GLY A 319 -16.43 12.32 4.85
N LEU A 320 -16.04 11.09 5.20
CA LEU A 320 -14.63 10.71 5.29
C LEU A 320 -14.12 10.30 3.90
N THR A 321 -13.15 11.05 3.37
CA THR A 321 -12.54 10.79 2.06
C THR A 321 -11.04 10.76 2.23
N THR A 322 -10.46 9.55 2.34
CA THR A 322 -9.03 9.34 2.60
C THR A 322 -8.50 8.16 1.80
N LYS A 323 -7.22 8.23 1.39
CA LYS A 323 -6.49 7.13 0.74
C LYS A 323 -6.65 5.78 1.47
N PRO A 324 -6.38 5.66 2.80
CA PRO A 324 -6.54 4.40 3.51
C PRO A 324 -7.98 3.85 3.52
N ARG A 325 -9.00 4.72 3.60
CA ARG A 325 -10.41 4.29 3.51
C ARG A 325 -10.70 3.71 2.13
N ALA A 326 -10.29 4.40 1.07
CA ALA A 326 -10.49 3.94 -0.30
C ALA A 326 -9.79 2.59 -0.55
N MET A 327 -8.54 2.45 -0.09
CA MET A 327 -7.80 1.18 -0.18
C MET A 327 -8.46 0.07 0.64
N ASN A 328 -8.97 0.35 1.84
CA ASN A 328 -9.70 -0.64 2.64
C ASN A 328 -11.00 -1.13 1.99
N TYR A 329 -11.68 -0.27 1.23
CA TYR A 329 -12.86 -0.65 0.47
C TYR A 329 -12.48 -1.50 -0.74
N ALA A 330 -11.49 -1.07 -1.52
CA ALA A 330 -11.01 -1.79 -2.69
C ALA A 330 -10.37 -3.16 -2.34
N LEU A 331 -9.80 -3.31 -1.14
CA LEU A 331 -9.19 -4.55 -0.65
C LEU A 331 -10.13 -5.75 -0.75
N ASP A 332 -11.43 -5.55 -0.53
CA ASP A 332 -12.45 -6.60 -0.61
C ASP A 332 -12.66 -7.15 -2.01
N PHE A 333 -12.39 -6.34 -3.03
CA PHE A 333 -12.51 -6.70 -4.43
C PHE A 333 -11.19 -7.21 -5.01
N CYS A 334 -10.09 -7.22 -4.24
CA CYS A 334 -8.79 -7.70 -4.68
C CYS A 334 -8.74 -9.24 -4.70
N ARG A 335 -8.22 -9.80 -5.79
CA ARG A 335 -8.21 -11.25 -6.04
C ARG A 335 -6.84 -11.89 -5.87
N GLY A 336 -5.77 -11.09 -5.88
CA GLY A 336 -4.39 -11.57 -5.81
C GLY A 336 -4.00 -12.21 -4.49
N ASP A 337 -3.10 -13.18 -4.55
CA ASP A 337 -2.41 -13.71 -3.37
C ASP A 337 -1.42 -12.66 -2.83
N ILE A 338 -0.88 -11.84 -3.74
CA ILE A 338 -0.05 -10.68 -3.44
C ILE A 338 -0.84 -9.42 -3.76
N LEU A 339 -0.79 -8.46 -2.84
CA LEU A 339 -1.40 -7.15 -3.00
C LEU A 339 -0.33 -6.05 -2.96
N GLY A 340 -0.28 -5.21 -3.99
CA GLY A 340 0.57 -4.02 -4.03
C GLY A 340 -0.21 -2.71 -4.04
N VAL A 341 0.48 -1.60 -3.78
CA VAL A 341 -0.07 -0.24 -3.91
C VAL A 341 0.90 0.64 -4.68
N TRP A 342 0.38 1.38 -5.65
CA TRP A 342 1.04 2.49 -6.32
C TRP A 342 0.23 3.77 -6.14
N ASP A 343 0.90 4.92 -6.13
CA ASP A 343 0.28 6.23 -6.27
C ASP A 343 0.10 6.60 -7.75
N ALA A 344 -0.72 7.61 -8.02
CA ALA A 344 -1.09 7.98 -9.40
C ALA A 344 0.12 8.43 -10.23
N GLU A 345 1.08 9.07 -9.57
CA GLU A 345 2.32 9.60 -10.15
C GLU A 345 3.44 8.55 -10.27
N ASP A 346 3.22 7.31 -9.86
CA ASP A 346 4.26 6.29 -9.87
C ASP A 346 4.60 5.77 -11.27
N ALA A 347 5.89 5.54 -11.48
CA ALA A 347 6.44 4.89 -12.65
C ALA A 347 7.26 3.67 -12.20
N PRO A 348 6.61 2.51 -11.98
CA PRO A 348 7.30 1.29 -11.56
C PRO A 348 8.23 0.78 -12.67
N GLN A 349 9.31 0.09 -12.28
CA GLN A 349 10.14 -0.64 -13.24
C GLN A 349 9.34 -1.73 -13.98
N PRO A 350 9.62 -1.99 -15.26
CA PRO A 350 8.88 -2.99 -16.06
C PRO A 350 8.78 -4.38 -15.40
N ASP A 351 9.85 -4.86 -14.79
CA ASP A 351 9.97 -6.19 -14.18
C ASP A 351 9.72 -6.20 -12.66
N GLN A 352 9.11 -5.14 -12.11
CA GLN A 352 8.94 -4.97 -10.67
C GLN A 352 8.17 -6.11 -10.02
N ILE A 353 7.06 -6.54 -10.63
CA ILE A 353 6.18 -7.57 -10.05
C ILE A 353 6.87 -8.93 -10.04
N GLU A 354 7.62 -9.26 -11.08
CA GLU A 354 8.42 -10.48 -11.19
C GLU A 354 9.43 -10.58 -10.06
N ARG A 355 10.11 -9.47 -9.73
CA ARG A 355 11.06 -9.40 -8.61
C ARG A 355 10.37 -9.59 -7.28
N VAL A 356 9.21 -8.97 -7.08
CA VAL A 356 8.39 -9.11 -5.86
C VAL A 356 7.94 -10.55 -5.66
N VAL A 357 7.35 -11.15 -6.69
CA VAL A 357 6.86 -12.53 -6.70
C VAL A 357 8.01 -13.50 -6.38
N ARG A 358 9.14 -13.33 -7.06
CA ARG A 358 10.34 -14.14 -6.84
C ARG A 358 10.84 -14.03 -5.40
N HIS A 359 10.88 -12.82 -4.85
CA HIS A 359 11.33 -12.61 -3.48
C HIS A 359 10.38 -13.27 -2.47
N PHE A 360 9.06 -13.13 -2.61
CA PHE A 360 8.11 -13.82 -1.74
C PHE A 360 8.14 -15.34 -1.84
N ALA A 361 8.50 -15.88 -3.01
CA ALA A 361 8.67 -17.32 -3.20
C ALA A 361 9.89 -17.89 -2.45
N GLN A 362 10.89 -17.05 -2.17
CA GLN A 362 12.14 -17.43 -1.49
C GLN A 362 12.17 -17.01 -0.01
N ALA A 363 11.34 -16.04 0.36
CA ALA A 363 11.28 -15.51 1.71
C ALA A 363 10.53 -16.44 2.67
N ASP A 364 10.92 -16.40 3.94
CA ASP A 364 10.24 -17.11 5.02
C ASP A 364 8.76 -16.69 5.15
N GLU A 365 7.93 -17.54 5.76
CA GLU A 365 6.49 -17.27 5.94
C GLU A 365 6.22 -16.02 6.80
N ASP A 366 7.14 -15.66 7.70
CA ASP A 366 7.02 -14.47 8.54
C ASP A 366 7.35 -13.16 7.79
N VAL A 367 7.88 -13.25 6.56
CA VAL A 367 8.04 -12.10 5.65
C VAL A 367 6.73 -11.88 4.91
N VAL A 368 5.96 -10.91 5.39
CA VAL A 368 4.61 -10.62 4.88
C VAL A 368 4.56 -9.36 4.02
N CYS A 369 5.59 -8.53 4.08
CA CYS A 369 5.68 -7.27 3.37
C CYS A 369 7.04 -7.13 2.67
N LEU A 370 7.02 -6.68 1.41
CA LEU A 370 8.20 -6.27 0.68
C LEU A 370 8.08 -4.79 0.33
N GLN A 371 9.12 -4.01 0.65
CA GLN A 371 9.23 -2.60 0.30
C GLN A 371 10.29 -2.44 -0.80
N GLY A 372 9.90 -1.88 -1.94
CA GLY A 372 10.84 -1.46 -2.97
C GLY A 372 11.44 -0.08 -2.70
N VAL A 373 12.35 0.33 -3.56
CA VAL A 373 13.03 1.62 -3.49
C VAL A 373 12.20 2.68 -4.19
N LEU A 374 12.06 3.85 -3.56
CA LEU A 374 11.53 5.04 -4.20
C LEU A 374 12.67 5.93 -4.70
N ASP A 375 12.59 6.35 -5.96
CA ASP A 375 13.56 7.27 -6.59
C ASP A 375 12.82 8.29 -7.48
N TYR A 376 13.53 9.24 -8.07
CA TYR A 376 12.89 10.37 -8.76
C TYR A 376 13.34 10.53 -10.20
N TYR A 377 12.41 10.86 -11.08
CA TYR A 377 12.71 11.10 -12.50
C TYR A 377 13.08 12.57 -12.81
N ASN A 378 12.87 13.51 -11.88
CA ASN A 378 13.19 14.93 -12.06
C ASN A 378 14.37 15.47 -11.19
N PRO A 379 15.44 14.71 -10.88
CA PRO A 379 16.50 15.16 -9.98
C PRO A 379 17.26 16.38 -10.53
N ARG A 380 17.22 16.62 -11.85
CA ARG A 380 17.97 17.70 -12.51
C ARG A 380 17.26 19.05 -12.54
N THR A 381 15.98 19.12 -12.15
CA THR A 381 15.16 20.34 -12.24
C THR A 381 15.75 21.53 -11.49
N ASN A 382 16.09 21.37 -10.20
CA ASN A 382 16.73 22.44 -9.43
C ASN A 382 17.50 21.90 -8.22
N TRP A 383 18.05 22.79 -7.38
CA TRP A 383 18.77 22.39 -6.18
C TRP A 383 17.92 21.56 -5.20
N ARG A 384 16.63 21.89 -5.03
CA ARG A 384 15.73 21.17 -4.11
C ARG A 384 15.42 19.77 -4.60
N SER A 385 15.16 19.58 -5.91
CA SER A 385 14.95 18.24 -6.46
C SER A 385 16.19 17.36 -6.23
N ARG A 386 17.41 17.90 -6.38
CA ARG A 386 18.65 17.17 -6.06
C ARG A 386 18.72 16.76 -4.59
N CYS A 387 18.49 17.69 -3.67
CA CYS A 387 18.50 17.39 -2.23
C CYS A 387 17.42 16.37 -1.85
N PHE A 388 16.23 16.48 -2.43
CA PHE A 388 15.13 15.54 -2.24
C PHE A 388 15.53 14.12 -2.68
N THR A 389 16.10 13.99 -3.87
CA THR A 389 16.60 12.72 -4.39
C THR A 389 17.72 12.15 -3.53
N ILE A 390 18.67 12.97 -3.06
CA ILE A 390 19.75 12.53 -2.15
C ILE A 390 19.16 11.97 -0.86
N GLU A 391 18.25 12.70 -0.22
CA GLU A 391 17.61 12.29 1.03
C GLU A 391 16.94 10.92 0.90
N TYR A 392 16.17 10.71 -0.17
CA TYR A 392 15.47 9.47 -0.43
C TYR A 392 16.39 8.32 -0.79
N ASN A 393 17.42 8.57 -1.60
CA ASN A 393 18.42 7.54 -1.90
C ASN A 393 19.14 7.11 -0.61
N SER A 394 19.50 8.05 0.27
CA SER A 394 20.04 7.74 1.60
C SER A 394 19.10 6.88 2.42
N TRP A 395 17.81 7.22 2.42
CA TRP A 395 16.80 6.50 3.18
C TRP A 395 16.55 5.09 2.63
N PHE A 396 16.09 4.96 1.38
CA PHE A 396 15.66 3.68 0.81
C PHE A 396 16.80 2.75 0.41
N ARG A 397 17.93 3.26 -0.08
CA ARG A 397 19.02 2.41 -0.61
C ARG A 397 20.05 2.01 0.44
N VAL A 398 20.13 2.73 1.56
CA VAL A 398 21.11 2.46 2.62
C VAL A 398 20.44 2.20 3.96
N ILE A 399 19.71 3.17 4.49
CA ILE A 399 19.25 3.11 5.88
C ILE A 399 18.14 2.09 6.08
N LEU A 400 17.09 2.12 5.25
CA LEU A 400 15.95 1.22 5.35
C LEU A 400 16.35 -0.25 5.10
N GLN A 401 17.27 -0.47 4.15
CA GLN A 401 17.92 -1.75 3.89
C GLN A 401 18.63 -2.29 5.15
N GLY A 402 19.35 -1.44 5.87
CA GLY A 402 20.00 -1.80 7.12
C GLY A 402 19.01 -2.08 8.24
N ILE A 403 18.03 -1.20 8.44
CA ILE A 403 16.99 -1.32 9.49
C ILE A 403 16.18 -2.60 9.31
N ALA A 404 15.72 -2.90 8.08
CA ALA A 404 14.99 -4.12 7.76
C ALA A 404 15.82 -5.37 8.08
N ARG A 405 17.11 -5.37 7.74
CA ARG A 405 18.03 -6.49 8.04
C ARG A 405 18.29 -6.69 9.53
N LEU A 406 18.28 -5.62 10.31
CA LEU A 406 18.34 -5.71 11.78
C LEU A 406 17.05 -6.25 12.39
N GLY A 407 15.99 -6.46 11.58
CA GLY A 407 14.68 -6.89 12.07
C GLY A 407 14.01 -5.85 12.96
N LEU A 408 14.39 -4.58 12.81
CA LEU A 408 13.75 -3.44 13.48
C LEU A 408 12.42 -3.10 12.80
N VAL A 409 11.62 -2.27 13.45
CA VAL A 409 10.37 -1.76 12.86
C VAL A 409 10.68 -0.95 11.61
N VAL A 410 10.10 -1.35 10.48
CA VAL A 410 10.24 -0.69 9.19
C VAL A 410 9.01 0.19 8.97
N PRO A 411 9.15 1.52 9.02
CA PRO A 411 8.08 2.42 8.60
C PRO A 411 8.01 2.39 7.06
N LEU A 412 6.86 1.95 6.53
CA LEU A 412 6.67 1.78 5.08
C LEU A 412 6.63 3.13 4.37
N GLY A 413 6.95 3.12 3.07
CA GLY A 413 7.28 4.31 2.28
C GLY A 413 6.16 4.84 1.37
N GLY A 414 4.90 4.82 1.80
CA GLY A 414 3.74 5.43 1.11
C GLY A 414 3.24 4.74 -0.16
N THR A 415 4.16 4.12 -0.89
CA THR A 415 3.94 3.35 -2.11
C THR A 415 5.00 2.25 -2.25
N THR A 416 4.87 1.42 -3.30
CA THR A 416 5.86 0.40 -3.71
C THR A 416 6.09 -0.60 -2.58
N PHE A 417 5.00 -0.93 -1.90
CA PHE A 417 4.97 -2.02 -0.94
C PHE A 417 4.00 -3.10 -1.43
N PHE A 418 4.35 -4.34 -1.12
CA PHE A 418 3.64 -5.53 -1.55
C PHE A 418 3.43 -6.43 -0.34
N PHE A 419 2.22 -6.96 -0.19
CA PHE A 419 1.82 -7.78 0.94
C PHE A 419 1.34 -9.14 0.49
N ARG A 420 1.56 -10.16 1.33
CA ARG A 420 0.71 -11.35 1.32
C ARG A 420 -0.70 -10.92 1.73
N ARG A 421 -1.70 -11.10 0.85
CA ARG A 421 -3.04 -10.50 1.03
C ARG A 421 -3.74 -11.02 2.28
N ASP A 422 -3.63 -12.32 2.56
CA ASP A 422 -4.18 -12.95 3.75
C ASP A 422 -3.67 -12.30 5.05
N LYS A 423 -2.37 -11.96 5.10
CA LYS A 423 -1.74 -11.31 6.25
C LYS A 423 -2.15 -9.86 6.41
N LEU A 424 -2.37 -9.14 5.31
CA LEU A 424 -2.92 -7.79 5.37
C LEU A 424 -4.36 -7.78 5.88
N LEU A 425 -5.18 -8.76 5.48
CA LEU A 425 -6.54 -8.93 5.99
C LEU A 425 -6.54 -9.26 7.49
N GLU A 426 -5.63 -10.13 7.94
CA GLU A 426 -5.42 -10.45 9.36
C GLU A 426 -5.08 -9.19 10.19
N LEU A 427 -4.30 -8.27 9.65
CA LEU A 427 -3.93 -7.00 10.28
C LEU A 427 -5.03 -5.93 10.26
N GLY A 428 -6.16 -6.19 9.61
CA GLY A 428 -7.25 -5.22 9.44
C GLY A 428 -6.95 -4.11 8.43
N GLY A 429 -6.04 -4.32 7.47
CA GLY A 429 -5.73 -3.33 6.43
C GLY A 429 -5.08 -2.05 6.96
N TRP A 430 -5.54 -0.89 6.50
CA TRP A 430 -5.02 0.44 6.85
C TRP A 430 -5.91 1.15 7.87
N ASP A 431 -5.33 1.99 8.74
CA ASP A 431 -6.15 2.86 9.58
C ASP A 431 -6.71 4.01 8.74
N ALA A 432 -8.01 3.96 8.45
CA ALA A 432 -8.73 4.94 7.60
C ALA A 432 -8.60 6.40 8.04
N HIS A 433 -8.23 6.63 9.30
CA HIS A 433 -8.13 7.96 9.91
C HIS A 433 -6.69 8.47 10.02
N ASN A 434 -5.69 7.64 9.74
CA ASN A 434 -4.29 8.02 9.85
C ASN A 434 -3.79 8.65 8.54
N VAL A 435 -3.05 9.74 8.64
CA VAL A 435 -2.49 10.47 7.48
C VAL A 435 -1.15 9.89 6.99
N THR A 436 -0.58 8.96 7.75
CA THR A 436 0.55 8.07 7.38
C THR A 436 0.18 6.63 7.76
N GLU A 437 -0.80 6.10 7.05
CA GLU A 437 -1.33 4.74 7.23
C GLU A 437 -0.28 3.65 7.00
N ASP A 438 0.72 3.96 6.19
CA ASP A 438 1.86 3.14 5.78
C ASP A 438 2.83 2.90 6.94
N ALA A 439 3.27 3.99 7.59
CA ALA A 439 4.13 3.93 8.76
C ALA A 439 3.45 3.22 9.93
N ASP A 440 2.15 3.46 10.12
CA ASP A 440 1.34 2.74 11.11
C ASP A 440 1.26 1.24 10.83
N LEU A 441 0.97 0.86 9.58
CA LEU A 441 0.94 -0.54 9.17
C LEU A 441 2.29 -1.23 9.39
N GLY A 442 3.40 -0.51 9.13
CA GLY A 442 4.78 -0.92 9.46
C GLY A 442 4.97 -1.30 10.94
N VAL A 443 4.37 -0.52 11.85
CA VAL A 443 4.41 -0.80 13.29
C VAL A 443 3.51 -1.99 13.62
N ARG A 444 2.28 -2.03 13.10
CA ARG A 444 1.31 -3.11 13.39
C ARG A 444 1.80 -4.47 12.93
N LEU A 445 2.40 -4.59 11.74
CA LEU A 445 2.97 -5.85 11.27
C LEU A 445 4.10 -6.33 12.19
N SER A 446 4.95 -5.42 12.66
CA SER A 446 6.06 -5.73 13.56
C SER A 446 5.57 -6.19 14.93
N ARG A 447 4.46 -5.62 15.42
CA ARG A 447 3.78 -6.02 16.67
C ARG A 447 3.10 -7.39 16.56
N ALA A 448 2.63 -7.75 15.37
CA ALA A 448 2.10 -9.08 15.08
C ALA A 448 3.19 -10.15 14.90
N GLY A 449 4.47 -9.77 14.99
CA GLY A 449 5.61 -10.67 14.86
C GLY A 449 6.11 -10.85 13.41
N TYR A 450 5.45 -10.23 12.44
CA TYR A 450 5.85 -10.30 11.04
C TYR A 450 7.06 -9.40 10.72
N ARG A 451 7.68 -9.65 9.56
CA ARG A 451 8.82 -8.90 9.04
C ARG A 451 8.52 -8.25 7.68
N THR A 452 9.19 -7.13 7.47
CA THR A 452 9.30 -6.47 6.17
C THR A 452 10.72 -6.62 5.65
N GLU A 453 10.86 -7.00 4.39
CA GLU A 453 12.15 -7.02 3.70
C GLU A 453 12.18 -6.00 2.56
N MET A 454 13.38 -5.60 2.18
CA MET A 454 13.57 -4.73 1.04
C MET A 454 13.76 -5.57 -0.22
N VAL A 455 13.04 -5.25 -1.29
CA VAL A 455 13.19 -5.87 -2.61
C VAL A 455 13.93 -4.92 -3.56
N ASP A 456 14.86 -5.45 -4.36
CA ASP A 456 15.66 -4.64 -5.29
C ASP A 456 14.87 -4.31 -6.56
N THR A 457 13.90 -3.42 -6.43
CA THR A 457 13.16 -2.79 -7.53
C THR A 457 12.95 -1.32 -7.19
N THR A 458 12.85 -0.48 -8.22
CA THR A 458 12.63 0.96 -8.05
C THR A 458 11.29 1.36 -8.67
N THR A 459 10.57 2.23 -7.97
CA THR A 459 9.49 3.03 -8.55
C THR A 459 9.95 4.48 -8.62
N PHE A 460 9.70 5.13 -9.75
CA PHE A 460 10.07 6.53 -9.94
C PHE A 460 8.87 7.45 -9.75
N GLU A 461 9.09 8.54 -9.03
CA GLU A 461 8.11 9.60 -8.77
C GLU A 461 8.63 10.98 -9.18
N GLU A 462 7.77 12.00 -9.05
CA GLU A 462 8.16 13.40 -9.12
C GLU A 462 8.61 13.94 -7.76
N ALA A 463 9.86 14.43 -7.67
CA ALA A 463 10.33 15.10 -6.48
C ALA A 463 9.69 16.49 -6.33
N ASN A 464 9.30 16.85 -5.11
CA ASN A 464 8.83 18.19 -4.80
C ASN A 464 9.96 19.22 -4.90
N PHE A 465 9.98 19.98 -6.00
CA PHE A 465 11.03 20.95 -6.29
C PHE A 465 10.67 22.40 -5.89
N ARG A 466 9.45 22.63 -5.38
CA ARG A 466 8.95 23.93 -4.91
C ARG A 466 8.92 23.99 -3.39
N ALA A 467 9.36 25.12 -2.81
CA ALA A 467 9.59 25.24 -1.36
C ALA A 467 8.34 25.01 -0.50
N TRP A 468 7.23 25.70 -0.81
CA TRP A 468 6.01 25.56 0.01
C TRP A 468 5.30 24.21 -0.15
N PRO A 469 5.10 23.66 -1.37
CA PRO A 469 4.61 22.28 -1.55
C PRO A 469 5.45 21.24 -0.82
N TRP A 470 6.78 21.39 -0.81
CA TRP A 470 7.68 20.56 -0.02
C TRP A 470 7.34 20.62 1.48
N VAL A 471 7.18 21.82 2.05
CA VAL A 471 6.84 22.00 3.48
C VAL A 471 5.48 21.38 3.79
N ARG A 472 4.48 21.55 2.92
CA ARG A 472 3.16 20.92 3.06
C ARG A 472 3.27 19.40 3.10
N GLN A 473 3.97 18.80 2.13
CA GLN A 473 4.16 17.35 2.08
C GLN A 473 4.86 16.82 3.34
N ARG A 474 5.98 17.43 3.75
CA ARG A 474 6.72 16.98 4.94
C ARG A 474 5.96 17.20 6.25
N SER A 475 5.16 18.26 6.33
CA SER A 475 4.32 18.49 7.51
C SER A 475 3.28 17.38 7.68
N ARG A 476 2.72 16.85 6.59
CA ARG A 476 1.80 15.71 6.62
C ARG A 476 2.48 14.46 7.18
N TRP A 477 3.69 14.15 6.72
CA TRP A 477 4.43 12.96 7.19
C TRP A 477 4.81 13.07 8.66
N LEU A 478 5.35 14.22 9.07
CA LEU A 478 5.71 14.43 10.48
C LEU A 478 4.48 14.40 11.39
N LYS A 479 3.34 14.93 10.94
CA LYS A 479 2.07 14.83 11.67
C LYS A 479 1.66 13.37 11.83
N GLY A 480 1.69 12.59 10.75
CA GLY A 480 1.35 11.17 10.80
C GLY A 480 2.32 10.35 11.66
N PHE A 481 3.61 10.67 11.66
CA PHE A 481 4.58 10.06 12.58
C PHE A 481 4.24 10.38 14.04
N MET A 482 3.84 11.62 14.35
CA MET A 482 3.36 11.97 15.69
C MET A 482 2.10 11.19 16.05
N VAL A 483 1.12 11.09 15.14
CA VAL A 483 -0.12 10.31 15.34
C VAL A 483 0.21 8.85 15.63
N THR A 484 1.00 8.22 14.77
CA THR A 484 1.40 6.81 14.87
C THR A 484 2.14 6.55 16.18
N TYR A 485 3.13 7.39 16.51
CA TYR A 485 3.87 7.27 17.76
C TYR A 485 2.94 7.34 18.99
N LEU A 486 2.06 8.35 19.04
CA LEU A 486 1.14 8.55 20.16
C LEU A 486 0.11 7.43 20.29
N VAL A 487 -0.40 6.88 19.18
CA VAL A 487 -1.33 5.74 19.19
C VAL A 487 -0.66 4.50 19.78
N HIS A 488 0.52 4.14 19.28
CA HIS A 488 1.22 2.93 19.73
C HIS A 488 1.78 3.06 21.16
N MET A 489 2.09 4.29 21.60
CA MET A 489 2.55 4.60 22.96
C MET A 489 1.43 4.80 23.99
N ARG A 490 0.15 4.60 23.65
CA ARG A 490 -0.96 4.59 24.64
C ARG A 490 -0.76 3.52 25.72
N ALA A 491 -0.12 2.40 25.38
CA ALA A 491 0.18 1.30 26.28
C ALA A 491 1.64 0.83 26.09
N PRO A 492 2.64 1.58 26.61
CA PRO A 492 4.05 1.38 26.28
C PRO A 492 4.59 0.02 26.76
N LEU A 493 4.11 -0.50 27.89
CA LEU A 493 4.48 -1.84 28.38
C LEU A 493 3.95 -2.95 27.47
N ARG A 494 2.76 -2.77 26.89
CA ARG A 494 2.20 -3.72 25.90
C ARG A 494 3.00 -3.65 24.60
N LEU A 495 3.29 -2.44 24.11
CA LEU A 495 4.15 -2.27 22.93
C LEU A 495 5.54 -2.89 23.13
N LEU A 496 6.15 -2.73 24.29
CA LEU A 496 7.44 -3.35 24.64
C LEU A 496 7.34 -4.88 24.63
N ARG A 497 6.24 -5.46 25.10
CA ARG A 497 6.00 -6.91 25.05
C ARG A 497 5.82 -7.40 23.62
N ASP A 498 5.04 -6.70 22.82
CA ASP A 498 4.74 -7.08 21.43
C ASP A 498 5.99 -7.01 20.54
N LEU A 499 6.80 -5.97 20.70
CA LEU A 499 8.01 -5.74 19.90
C LEU A 499 9.27 -6.42 20.47
N GLY A 500 9.33 -6.62 21.78
CA GLY A 500 10.59 -6.89 22.49
C GLY A 500 11.48 -5.64 22.62
N ALA A 501 12.45 -5.69 23.53
CA ALA A 501 13.26 -4.52 23.90
C ALA A 501 14.05 -3.91 22.73
N PHE A 502 14.59 -4.74 21.85
CA PHE A 502 15.42 -4.28 20.73
C PHE A 502 14.60 -3.51 19.67
N ARG A 503 13.48 -4.09 19.20
CA ARG A 503 12.58 -3.42 18.25
C ARG A 503 11.88 -2.22 18.89
N PHE A 504 11.55 -2.28 20.18
CA PHE A 504 11.02 -1.13 20.92
C PHE A 504 12.02 0.03 20.94
N LEU A 505 13.30 -0.23 21.21
CA LEU A 505 14.33 0.81 21.14
C LEU A 505 14.49 1.37 19.73
N GLY A 506 14.45 0.52 18.69
CA GLY A 506 14.43 0.96 17.30
C GLY A 506 13.22 1.84 16.97
N PHE A 507 12.04 1.49 17.48
CA PHE A 507 10.82 2.30 17.37
C PHE A 507 11.00 3.68 18.02
N GLN A 508 11.54 3.75 19.24
CA GLN A 508 11.85 5.02 19.89
C GLN A 508 12.86 5.82 19.05
N ALA A 509 13.92 5.16 18.59
CA ALA A 509 14.98 5.80 17.84
C ALA A 509 14.51 6.39 16.51
N PHE A 510 13.60 5.70 15.82
CA PHE A 510 13.01 6.20 14.58
C PHE A 510 12.05 7.35 14.85
N PHE A 511 11.00 7.14 15.65
CA PHE A 511 9.93 8.14 15.80
C PHE A 511 10.37 9.35 16.65
N LEU A 512 10.91 9.13 17.85
CA LEU A 512 11.39 10.25 18.69
C LEU A 512 12.63 10.91 18.09
N GLY A 513 13.53 10.15 17.47
CA GLY A 513 14.69 10.71 16.77
C GLY A 513 14.26 11.62 15.61
N THR A 514 13.36 11.13 14.75
CA THR A 514 12.91 11.87 13.56
C THR A 514 12.04 13.09 13.90
N ILE A 515 11.14 12.98 14.88
CA ILE A 515 10.30 14.10 15.30
C ILE A 515 11.13 15.11 16.10
N GLY A 516 11.95 14.60 17.04
CA GLY A 516 12.76 15.39 17.94
C GLY A 516 13.82 16.23 17.22
N GLN A 517 14.50 15.67 16.21
CA GLN A 517 15.53 16.43 15.47
C GLN A 517 14.97 17.71 14.84
N PHE A 518 13.71 17.72 14.36
CA PHE A 518 13.13 18.90 13.73
C PHE A 518 12.48 19.84 14.75
N LEU A 519 11.74 19.30 15.74
CA LEU A 519 11.10 20.13 16.76
C LEU A 519 12.10 20.81 17.70
N LEU A 520 13.24 20.17 17.96
CA LEU A 520 14.25 20.63 18.91
C LEU A 520 15.51 21.19 18.24
N ALA A 521 15.61 21.18 16.91
CA ALA A 521 16.71 21.80 16.18
C ALA A 521 16.98 23.26 16.61
N PRO A 522 15.97 24.13 16.78
CA PRO A 522 16.21 25.51 17.22
C PRO A 522 16.91 25.61 18.59
N VAL A 523 16.70 24.63 19.49
CA VAL A 523 17.40 24.56 20.78
C VAL A 523 18.88 24.26 20.57
N LEU A 524 19.20 23.31 19.69
CA LEU A 524 20.58 22.98 19.34
C LEU A 524 21.26 24.13 18.58
N TRP A 525 20.53 24.93 17.81
CA TRP A 525 21.13 26.05 17.09
C TRP A 525 21.51 27.23 17.99
N MET A 526 21.00 27.30 19.22
CA MET A 526 21.43 28.30 20.20
C MET A 526 22.93 28.15 20.54
N PHE A 527 23.57 26.99 20.28
CA PHE A 527 25.02 26.83 20.41
C PHE A 527 25.81 27.71 19.42
N TRP A 528 25.24 28.04 18.26
CA TRP A 528 25.91 28.90 17.28
C TRP A 528 26.05 30.32 17.79
N LEU A 529 25.16 30.81 18.67
CA LEU A 529 25.29 32.13 19.29
C LEU A 529 26.64 32.28 19.99
N THR A 530 27.03 31.29 20.80
CA THR A 530 28.32 31.25 21.49
C THR A 530 29.48 31.21 20.49
N SER A 531 29.34 30.48 19.37
CA SER A 531 30.36 30.41 18.31
C SER A 531 30.58 31.75 17.59
N PHE A 532 29.58 32.62 17.59
CA PHE A 532 29.67 34.00 17.07
C PHE A 532 30.06 35.03 18.15
N GLY A 533 30.40 34.58 19.36
CA GLY A 533 30.73 35.44 20.49
C GLY A 533 29.53 36.17 21.10
N LEU A 534 28.31 35.69 20.85
CA LEU A 534 27.07 36.20 21.45
C LEU A 534 26.75 35.43 22.72
N THR A 535 26.16 36.11 23.72
CA THR A 535 25.67 35.47 24.94
C THR A 535 24.56 34.49 24.63
N SER A 536 24.67 33.24 25.10
CA SER A 536 23.67 32.22 24.88
C SER A 536 22.82 31.99 26.13
N PRO A 537 21.50 31.77 26.01
CA PRO A 537 20.67 31.31 27.13
C PRO A 537 21.15 30.00 27.78
N LEU A 538 22.08 29.30 27.11
CA LEU A 538 22.67 28.03 27.53
C LEU A 538 23.91 28.19 28.41
N ASP A 539 24.53 29.37 28.46
CA ASP A 539 25.73 29.65 29.27
C ASP A 539 25.57 29.28 30.76
N PRO A 540 24.41 29.52 31.44
CA PRO A 540 24.24 29.09 32.83
C PRO A 540 24.00 27.58 33.01
N ILE A 541 23.77 26.84 31.93
CA ILE A 541 23.39 25.42 31.95
C ILE A 541 24.58 24.53 31.56
N LEU A 542 25.42 24.98 30.64
CA LEU A 542 26.48 24.17 30.03
C LEU A 542 27.86 24.72 30.38
N SER A 543 28.74 23.83 30.82
CA SER A 543 30.16 24.13 30.90
C SER A 543 30.81 24.08 29.52
N ASP A 544 31.94 24.77 29.35
CA ASP A 544 32.72 24.77 28.11
C ASP A 544 33.05 23.35 27.61
N THR A 545 33.36 22.45 28.54
CA THR A 545 33.64 21.04 28.22
C THR A 545 32.41 20.34 27.66
N VAL A 546 31.24 20.53 28.27
CA VAL A 546 29.98 19.93 27.77
C VAL A 546 29.62 20.51 26.40
N LEU A 547 29.76 21.83 26.23
CA LEU A 547 29.53 22.48 24.93
C LEU A 547 30.42 21.89 23.83
N LEU A 548 31.72 21.70 24.10
CA LEU A 548 32.65 21.08 23.15
C LEU A 548 32.24 19.65 22.78
N VAL A 549 31.79 18.85 23.76
CA VAL A 549 31.27 17.49 23.53
C VAL A 549 30.02 17.52 22.64
N LEU A 550 29.10 18.47 22.86
CA LEU A 550 27.90 18.61 22.04
C LEU A 550 28.20 19.05 20.60
N ILE A 551 29.16 19.96 20.41
CA ILE A 551 29.64 20.34 19.07
C ILE A 551 30.26 19.13 18.38
N GLY A 552 31.11 18.36 19.07
CA GLY A 552 31.69 17.13 18.55
C GLY A 552 30.63 16.10 18.14
N LEU A 553 29.61 15.89 18.98
CA LEU A 553 28.48 15.01 18.68
C LEU A 553 27.72 15.47 17.43
N PHE A 554 27.43 16.77 17.31
CA PHE A 554 26.74 17.34 16.14
C PHE A 554 27.58 17.16 14.86
N LEU A 555 28.87 17.47 14.90
CA LEU A 555 29.77 17.28 13.75
C LEU A 555 29.85 15.80 13.34
N CYS A 556 29.94 14.88 14.31
CA CYS A 556 29.89 13.43 14.03
C CYS A 556 28.58 13.01 13.36
N ALA A 557 27.45 13.56 13.80
CA ALA A 557 26.15 13.29 13.17
C ALA A 557 26.10 13.80 11.72
N GLU A 558 26.58 15.02 11.46
CA GLU A 558 26.63 15.59 10.11
C GLU A 558 27.58 14.83 9.18
N ILE A 559 28.77 14.45 9.66
CA ILE A 559 29.72 13.62 8.91
C ILE A 559 29.09 12.27 8.56
N THR A 560 28.40 11.64 9.52
CA THR A 560 27.69 10.37 9.30
C THR A 560 26.60 10.53 8.23
N ASN A 561 25.80 11.60 8.29
CA ASN A 561 24.76 11.91 7.31
C ASN A 561 25.35 12.15 5.92
N ALA A 562 26.45 12.88 5.81
CA ALA A 562 27.16 13.13 4.56
C ALA A 562 27.75 11.84 3.98
N ALA A 563 28.35 10.98 4.81
CA ALA A 563 28.89 9.69 4.39
C ALA A 563 27.81 8.75 3.84
N ILE A 564 26.68 8.63 4.56
CA ILE A 564 25.50 7.86 4.09
C ILE A 564 25.01 8.39 2.74
N SER A 565 24.90 9.71 2.63
CA SER A 565 24.40 10.36 1.40
C SER A 565 25.34 10.17 0.23
N ALA A 566 26.65 10.33 0.43
CA ALA A 566 27.65 10.08 -0.59
C ALA A 566 27.65 8.61 -1.05
N LEU A 567 27.52 7.66 -0.12
CA LEU A 567 27.40 6.23 -0.44
C LEU A 567 26.15 5.96 -1.29
N ALA A 568 25.01 6.50 -0.90
CA ALA A 568 23.73 6.26 -1.57
C ALA A 568 23.67 6.73 -3.03
N VAL A 569 24.38 7.83 -3.35
CA VAL A 569 24.43 8.39 -4.72
C VAL A 569 25.72 8.05 -5.47
N SER A 570 26.52 7.10 -4.97
CA SER A 570 27.80 6.71 -5.57
C SER A 570 27.68 5.88 -6.86
N ALA A 571 26.48 5.37 -7.18
CA ALA A 571 26.22 4.63 -8.42
C ALA A 571 26.31 5.53 -9.66
N ARG A 572 26.79 5.00 -10.80
CA ARG A 572 27.13 5.75 -12.02
C ARG A 572 26.04 6.74 -12.45
N GLU A 573 24.78 6.31 -12.43
CA GLU A 573 23.61 7.10 -12.84
C GLU A 573 23.33 8.30 -11.93
N ARG A 574 23.71 8.21 -10.65
CA ARG A 574 23.41 9.20 -9.60
C ARG A 574 24.62 10.01 -9.13
N ARG A 575 25.84 9.68 -9.59
CA ARG A 575 27.09 10.36 -9.18
C ARG A 575 27.08 11.88 -9.35
N PHE A 576 26.29 12.40 -10.30
CA PHE A 576 26.13 13.84 -10.48
C PHE A 576 25.53 14.56 -9.26
N LEU A 577 24.92 13.81 -8.32
CA LEU A 577 24.39 14.32 -7.05
C LEU A 577 25.46 14.51 -5.96
N LEU A 578 26.64 13.87 -6.08
CA LEU A 578 27.69 13.90 -5.05
C LEU A 578 28.08 15.32 -4.59
N PRO A 579 28.31 16.32 -5.47
CA PRO A 579 28.68 17.66 -5.02
C PRO A 579 27.62 18.33 -4.14
N TRP A 580 26.36 17.93 -4.30
CA TRP A 580 25.22 18.52 -3.58
C TRP A 580 25.03 17.94 -2.18
N VAL A 581 25.69 16.82 -1.85
CA VAL A 581 25.66 16.22 -0.51
C VAL A 581 26.12 17.22 0.56
N LEU A 582 27.13 18.04 0.26
CA LEU A 582 27.65 19.07 1.16
C LEU A 582 26.64 20.20 1.43
N THR A 583 25.61 20.34 0.59
CA THR A 583 24.58 21.38 0.73
C THR A 583 23.34 20.90 1.51
N MET A 584 23.27 19.61 1.88
CA MET A 584 22.16 19.04 2.64
C MET A 584 21.86 19.76 3.98
N PRO A 585 22.86 20.25 4.74
CA PRO A 585 22.59 21.02 5.96
C PRO A 585 21.77 22.30 5.72
N LEU A 586 21.83 22.88 4.50
CA LEU A 586 21.05 24.05 4.11
C LEU A 586 19.61 23.69 3.68
N TYR A 587 19.33 22.42 3.43
CA TYR A 587 18.02 21.91 3.01
C TYR A 587 17.11 21.58 4.20
N PHE A 588 17.64 20.99 5.27
CA PHE A 588 16.88 20.57 6.45
C PHE A 588 16.20 21.67 7.28
N PRO A 589 16.60 22.96 7.27
CA PRO A 589 15.86 24.04 7.94
C PRO A 589 14.38 24.13 7.51
N MET A 590 14.04 23.78 6.27
CA MET A 590 12.63 23.72 5.84
C MET A 590 11.84 22.65 6.62
N GLY A 591 12.50 21.57 7.04
CA GLY A 591 11.90 20.50 7.85
C GLY A 591 11.43 20.99 9.22
N ILE A 592 12.06 22.03 9.77
CA ILE A 592 11.63 22.68 11.02
C ILE A 592 10.29 23.39 10.81
N LEU A 593 10.14 24.14 9.72
CA LEU A 593 8.87 24.77 9.36
C LEU A 593 7.77 23.71 9.17
N ALA A 594 8.10 22.60 8.53
CA ALA A 594 7.20 21.48 8.36
C ALA A 594 6.80 20.84 9.70
N ALA A 595 7.74 20.67 10.63
CA ALA A 595 7.48 20.10 11.96
C ALA A 595 6.57 20.98 12.82
N TYR A 596 6.77 22.30 12.84
CA TYR A 596 5.89 23.19 13.58
C TYR A 596 4.50 23.31 12.94
N LYS A 597 4.41 23.32 11.61
CA LYS A 597 3.12 23.21 10.90
C LYS A 597 2.41 21.90 11.26
N ALA A 598 3.14 20.78 11.27
CA ALA A 598 2.60 19.47 11.64
C ALA A 598 2.05 19.46 13.06
N LEU A 599 2.79 20.03 14.03
CA LEU A 599 2.37 20.12 15.42
C LEU A 599 1.12 21.00 15.58
N TRP A 600 1.07 22.14 14.89
CA TRP A 600 -0.10 23.02 14.86
C TRP A 600 -1.34 22.29 14.31
N GLU A 601 -1.19 21.59 13.18
CA GLU A 601 -2.28 20.81 12.58
C GLU A 601 -2.70 19.63 13.45
N LEU A 602 -1.77 18.95 14.12
CA LEU A 602 -2.10 17.85 15.03
C LEU A 602 -3.08 18.30 16.13
N VAL A 603 -2.89 19.50 16.66
CA VAL A 603 -3.74 20.07 17.71
C VAL A 603 -5.10 20.49 17.16
N LEU A 604 -5.11 21.24 16.05
CA LEU A 604 -6.33 21.86 15.53
C LEU A 604 -7.12 20.94 14.58
N ASN A 605 -6.43 20.28 13.65
CA ASN A 605 -6.99 19.54 12.52
C ASN A 605 -6.22 18.22 12.22
N PRO A 606 -6.21 17.22 13.13
CA PRO A 606 -5.33 16.05 12.99
C PRO A 606 -5.67 15.16 11.80
N PHE A 607 -6.94 15.12 11.38
CA PHE A 607 -7.39 14.34 10.22
C PHE A 607 -7.29 15.12 8.90
N PHE A 608 -6.83 16.37 8.91
CA PHE A 608 -6.71 17.16 7.69
C PHE A 608 -5.63 16.58 6.78
N TRP A 609 -5.99 16.30 5.54
CA TRP A 609 -5.07 15.80 4.52
C TRP A 609 -4.66 16.93 3.57
N ASP A 610 -3.38 17.29 3.63
CA ASP A 610 -2.79 18.33 2.79
C ASP A 610 -2.22 17.71 1.49
N LYS A 611 -3.05 17.64 0.44
CA LYS A 611 -2.72 16.98 -0.84
C LYS A 611 -1.48 17.62 -1.50
N THR A 612 -0.57 16.76 -1.95
CA THR A 612 0.62 17.16 -2.72
C THR A 612 0.26 17.31 -4.20
N GLN A 613 0.84 18.30 -4.88
CA GLN A 613 0.62 18.53 -6.30
C GLN A 613 1.76 17.90 -7.11
N HIS A 614 1.41 17.08 -8.09
CA HIS A 614 2.33 16.41 -9.03
C HIS A 614 1.95 16.75 -10.48
N GLY A 615 2.76 16.31 -11.45
CA GLY A 615 2.56 16.49 -12.90
C GLY A 615 3.20 17.75 -13.49
N GLN A 616 4.19 18.38 -12.85
CA GLN A 616 4.71 19.70 -13.27
C GLN A 616 6.09 19.68 -13.94
N ALA A 617 6.84 18.58 -13.80
CA ALA A 617 8.18 18.41 -14.35
C ALA A 617 8.22 17.48 -15.58
N SER A 618 9.27 17.64 -16.40
CA SER A 618 9.60 16.71 -17.48
C SER A 618 10.06 15.35 -16.95
N GLU A 619 9.68 14.26 -17.63
CA GLU A 619 10.01 12.87 -17.28
C GLU A 619 11.44 12.45 -17.72
N GLU A 620 12.41 13.37 -17.69
CA GLU A 620 13.77 13.18 -18.24
C GLU A 620 14.56 12.00 -17.65
N GLY A 621 14.18 11.52 -16.47
CA GLY A 621 14.84 10.41 -15.77
C GLY A 621 14.21 9.03 -15.98
N LEU A 622 13.10 8.92 -16.71
CA LEU A 622 12.52 7.62 -17.04
C LEU A 622 13.30 6.94 -18.18
N PRO A 623 13.46 5.61 -18.17
CA PRO A 623 13.98 4.91 -19.33
C PRO A 623 13.11 5.21 -20.58
N PRO A 624 13.74 5.40 -21.76
CA PRO A 624 13.01 5.71 -22.99
C PRO A 624 11.99 4.60 -23.30
N ALA A 625 10.87 5.02 -23.90
CA ALA A 625 9.71 4.17 -24.21
C ALA A 625 10.04 3.06 -25.22
#